data_AF-A0A517M9A0-F1
#
_entry.id   AF-A0A517M9A0-F1
#
_cell.length_a   1.000
_cell.length_b   1.000
_cell.length_c   1.000
_cell.angle_alpha   90.00
_cell.angle_beta   90.00
_cell.angle_gamma   90.00
#
_symmetry.space_group_name_H-M   'P 1'
#
loop_
_entity.id
_entity.type
_entity.pdbx_description
1 polymer ?
#
loop_
_entity_poly.entity_id
_entity_poly.type
_entity_poly.pdbx_seq_one_letter_code
_entity_poly.pdbx_strand_id
1 'polypeptide(L)'
;MKSYSLLLATAGLLLVPLAVGCGGGVKEQTIQVNAANDPLSEPRSLLTRYAEGQAIGSESMGYPVLVEKVRETDPKRADILESGLAELQAATPAKRKAIATKLLEELQPQMHAGEPATEESPDADAE
;
A
#
# COMPACT_ATOMS: atom_id res chain seq x y z
N MET A 1 12.45 -6.92 69.88
CA MET A 1 13.71 -6.74 70.64
C MET A 1 14.74 -7.74 70.14
N LYS A 2 16.00 -7.30 70.07
CA LYS A 2 17.23 -8.00 69.65
C LYS A 2 17.48 -8.18 68.14
N SER A 3 18.25 -7.21 67.66
CA SER A 3 19.18 -7.23 66.53
C SER A 3 20.17 -8.40 66.61
N TYR A 4 20.65 -8.86 65.45
CA TYR A 4 22.05 -9.29 65.30
C TYR A 4 22.60 -8.79 63.97
N SER A 5 23.54 -7.86 64.09
CA SER A 5 24.43 -7.42 63.02
C SER A 5 25.55 -8.43 62.80
N LEU A 6 26.16 -8.30 61.60
CA LEU A 6 27.59 -8.43 61.32
C LEU A 6 28.11 -9.85 61.00
N LEU A 7 28.53 -10.08 59.74
CA LEU A 7 29.94 -10.15 59.30
C LEU A 7 30.12 -11.00 58.04
N LEU A 8 30.90 -10.44 57.09
CA LEU A 8 31.98 -11.07 56.27
C LEU A 8 31.60 -12.29 55.40
N ALA A 9 32.11 -12.57 54.21
CA ALA A 9 33.09 -12.09 53.24
C ALA A 9 32.86 -13.06 52.04
N THR A 10 33.07 -12.77 50.76
CA THR A 10 34.32 -12.88 49.98
C THR A 10 33.91 -13.30 48.55
N ALA A 11 34.59 -12.71 47.56
CA ALA A 11 34.95 -13.30 46.27
C ALA A 11 33.86 -13.88 45.34
N GLY A 12 33.65 -13.19 44.22
CA GLY A 12 32.97 -13.73 43.03
C GLY A 12 33.18 -12.81 41.83
N LEU A 13 34.36 -12.89 41.23
CA LEU A 13 34.72 -12.25 39.96
C LEU A 13 33.71 -12.69 38.88
N LEU A 14 32.73 -11.83 38.60
CA LEU A 14 31.65 -12.13 37.65
C LEU A 14 32.03 -11.61 36.27
N LEU A 15 32.20 -12.56 35.36
CA LEU A 15 32.46 -12.42 33.93
C LEU A 15 31.58 -11.34 33.27
N VAL A 16 32.21 -10.48 32.46
CA VAL A 16 31.56 -9.57 31.52
C VAL A 16 31.26 -10.35 30.22
N PRO A 17 30.00 -10.61 29.84
CA PRO A 17 29.70 -11.08 28.49
C PRO A 17 29.52 -9.87 27.57
N LEU A 18 30.48 -9.76 26.66
CA LEU A 18 30.32 -9.58 25.21
C LEU A 18 29.03 -8.92 24.70
N ALA A 19 29.24 -7.80 24.01
CA ALA A 19 28.59 -7.46 22.75
C ALA A 19 27.05 -7.37 22.76
N VAL A 20 26.53 -6.33 23.42
CA VAL A 20 25.26 -5.73 22.99
C VAL A 20 25.56 -4.90 21.75
N GLY A 21 25.65 -5.57 20.61
CA GLY A 21 25.45 -4.95 19.30
C GLY A 21 24.03 -4.40 19.29
N CYS A 22 23.89 -3.10 19.55
CA CYS A 22 22.66 -2.37 19.36
C CYS A 22 22.41 -2.30 17.85
N GLY A 23 21.90 -3.40 17.28
CA GLY A 23 21.26 -3.41 16.00
C GLY A 23 20.08 -2.47 16.11
N GLY A 24 20.28 -1.23 15.66
CA GLY A 24 19.24 -0.23 15.59
C GLY A 24 18.10 -0.80 14.77
N GLY A 25 17.05 -1.21 15.47
CA GLY A 25 15.81 -1.66 14.87
C GLY A 25 15.35 -0.55 13.94
N VAL A 26 15.39 -0.83 12.64
CA VAL A 26 14.80 0.05 11.65
C VAL A 26 13.31 0.03 11.96
N LYS A 27 12.78 1.15 12.47
CA LYS A 27 11.34 1.30 12.62
C LYS A 27 10.77 1.23 11.21
N GLU A 28 10.05 0.16 10.89
CA GLU A 28 9.14 0.16 9.74
C GLU A 28 8.17 1.31 9.95
N GLN A 29 8.42 2.40 9.24
CA GLN A 29 7.45 3.47 9.15
C GLN A 29 6.47 3.03 8.08
N THR A 30 5.29 2.58 8.51
CA THR A 30 4.13 2.53 7.63
C THR A 30 3.89 3.96 7.14
N ILE A 31 4.40 4.27 5.95
CA ILE A 31 4.04 5.51 5.27
C ILE A 31 2.56 5.35 4.93
N GLN A 32 1.68 5.95 5.74
CA GLN A 32 0.32 6.20 5.31
C GLN A 32 0.42 7.07 4.05
N VAL A 33 0.33 6.43 2.89
CA VAL A 33 0.14 7.14 1.63
C VAL A 33 -1.23 7.81 1.76
N ASN A 34 -1.20 9.06 2.19
CA ASN A 34 -2.41 9.85 2.42
C ASN A 34 -3.16 9.89 1.08
N ALA A 35 -4.41 9.43 1.05
CA ALA A 35 -5.21 9.33 -0.18
C ALA A 35 -5.32 10.67 -0.94
N ALA A 36 -5.04 11.78 -0.24
CA ALA A 36 -4.87 13.12 -0.81
C ALA A 36 -3.77 13.24 -1.88
N ASN A 37 -2.80 12.32 -1.92
CA ASN A 37 -1.72 12.29 -2.93
C ASN A 37 -1.92 11.20 -3.98
N ASP A 38 -3.10 10.56 -4.04
CA ASP A 38 -3.38 9.56 -5.06
C ASP A 38 -3.73 10.24 -6.39
N PRO A 39 -2.89 10.10 -7.44
CA PRO A 39 -3.14 10.68 -8.75
C PRO A 39 -4.44 10.17 -9.39
N LEU A 40 -4.96 9.02 -8.94
CA LEU A 40 -6.20 8.42 -9.42
C LEU A 40 -7.44 8.81 -8.63
N SER A 41 -7.32 9.65 -7.59
CA SER A 41 -8.46 10.10 -6.79
C SER A 41 -9.57 10.75 -7.63
N GLU A 42 -9.21 11.74 -8.47
CA GLU A 42 -10.13 12.44 -9.37
C GLU A 42 -10.69 11.51 -10.48
N PRO A 43 -9.85 10.75 -11.23
CA PRO A 43 -10.34 9.76 -12.18
C PRO A 43 -11.31 8.73 -11.59
N ARG A 44 -11.02 8.16 -10.42
CA ARG A 44 -11.92 7.18 -9.79
C ARG A 44 -13.25 7.81 -9.39
N SER A 45 -13.24 9.04 -8.88
CA SER A 45 -14.50 9.75 -8.55
C SER A 45 -15.39 9.96 -9.79
N LEU A 46 -14.80 10.27 -10.95
CA LEU A 46 -15.53 10.33 -12.21
C LEU A 46 -16.12 8.97 -12.61
N LEU A 47 -15.30 7.92 -12.57
CA LEU A 47 -15.73 6.58 -12.94
C LEU A 47 -16.81 6.03 -12.01
N THR A 48 -16.76 6.34 -10.71
CA THR A 48 -17.83 5.99 -9.76
C THR A 48 -19.17 6.56 -10.21
N ARG A 49 -19.22 7.83 -10.58
CA ARG A 49 -20.47 8.45 -11.07
C ARG A 49 -21.00 7.76 -12.33
N TYR A 50 -20.13 7.37 -13.26
CA TYR A 50 -20.54 6.65 -14.47
C TYR A 50 -20.98 5.21 -14.16
N ALA A 51 -20.35 4.54 -13.20
CA ALA A 51 -20.78 3.24 -12.70
C ALA A 51 -22.14 3.31 -11.98
N GLU A 52 -22.47 4.46 -11.40
CA GLU A 52 -23.79 4.75 -10.83
C GLU A 52 -24.85 5.10 -11.89
N GLY A 53 -24.43 5.26 -13.16
CA GLY A 53 -25.32 5.52 -14.30
C GLY A 53 -25.43 7.01 -14.67
N GLN A 54 -24.61 7.89 -14.10
CA GLN A 54 -24.54 9.28 -14.54
C GLN A 54 -24.11 9.34 -16.01
N ALA A 55 -24.75 10.20 -16.79
CA ALA A 55 -24.35 10.47 -18.16
C ALA A 55 -22.97 11.16 -18.20
N ILE A 56 -22.21 10.88 -19.27
CA ILE A 56 -20.98 11.61 -19.58
C ILE A 56 -21.37 13.00 -20.08
N GLY A 57 -20.83 14.04 -19.46
CA GLY A 57 -21.01 15.42 -19.84
C GLY A 57 -19.74 16.08 -20.36
N SER A 58 -19.69 17.41 -20.20
CA SER A 58 -18.59 18.27 -20.65
C SER A 58 -17.25 17.98 -19.98
N GLU A 59 -17.24 17.30 -18.83
CA GLU A 59 -16.02 16.89 -18.14
C GLU A 59 -15.14 15.95 -18.96
N SER A 60 -15.73 15.26 -19.95
CA SER A 60 -14.99 14.40 -20.88
C SER A 60 -13.97 15.14 -21.74
N MET A 61 -14.12 16.46 -21.92
CA MET A 61 -13.11 17.29 -22.57
C MET A 61 -11.82 17.42 -21.72
N GLY A 62 -11.89 17.15 -20.42
CA GLY A 62 -10.76 17.19 -19.50
C GLY A 62 -10.01 15.87 -19.34
N TYR A 63 -10.47 14.78 -19.96
CA TYR A 63 -9.84 13.46 -19.83
C TYR A 63 -8.34 13.44 -20.19
N PRO A 64 -7.86 14.11 -21.26
CA PRO A 64 -6.43 14.13 -21.57
C PRO A 64 -5.58 14.70 -20.42
N VAL A 65 -6.09 15.71 -19.72
CA VAL A 65 -5.39 16.32 -18.57
C VAL A 65 -5.33 15.36 -17.38
N LEU A 66 -6.39 14.58 -17.15
CA LEU A 66 -6.41 13.57 -16.09
C LEU A 66 -5.41 12.45 -16.36
N VAL A 67 -5.35 11.97 -17.61
CA VAL A 67 -4.38 10.95 -18.02
C VAL A 67 -2.97 11.47 -17.82
N GLU A 68 -2.66 12.70 -18.24
CA GLU A 68 -1.32 13.27 -18.11
C GLU A 68 -0.88 13.38 -16.64
N LYS A 69 -1.76 13.88 -15.76
CA LYS A 69 -1.47 13.94 -14.30
C LYS A 69 -1.17 12.56 -13.71
N VAL A 70 -1.88 11.52 -14.14
CA VAL A 70 -1.59 10.15 -13.70
C VAL A 70 -0.27 9.67 -14.30
N ARG A 71 0.02 10.01 -15.56
CA ARG A 71 1.22 9.60 -16.29
C ARG A 71 2.50 10.12 -15.64
N GLU A 72 2.46 11.29 -15.02
CA GLU A 72 3.59 11.86 -14.26
C GLU A 72 4.08 10.94 -13.12
N THR A 73 3.20 10.09 -12.57
CA THR A 73 3.48 9.29 -11.36
C THR A 73 3.32 7.78 -11.58
N ASP A 74 2.38 7.36 -12.40
CA ASP A 74 2.10 5.96 -12.76
C ASP A 74 1.74 5.86 -14.26
N PRO A 75 2.75 5.79 -15.15
CA PRO A 75 2.54 5.67 -16.59
C PRO A 75 1.70 4.46 -16.99
N LYS A 76 1.86 3.34 -16.28
CA LYS A 76 1.14 2.10 -16.58
C LYS A 76 -0.35 2.26 -16.31
N ARG A 77 -0.72 2.88 -15.20
CA ARG A 77 -2.14 3.16 -14.91
C ARG A 77 -2.69 4.29 -15.75
N ALA A 78 -1.86 5.23 -16.20
CA ALA A 78 -2.27 6.23 -17.17
C ALA A 78 -2.69 5.58 -18.50
N ASP A 79 -1.96 4.57 -18.98
CA ASP A 79 -2.33 3.83 -20.20
C ASP A 79 -3.68 3.09 -20.04
N ILE A 80 -3.89 2.45 -18.88
CA ILE A 80 -5.16 1.80 -18.55
C ILE A 80 -6.29 2.83 -18.52
N LEU A 81 -6.07 3.96 -17.84
CA LEU A 81 -7.04 5.05 -17.73
C LEU A 81 -7.38 5.64 -19.11
N GLU A 82 -6.38 5.91 -19.94
CA GLU A 82 -6.55 6.47 -21.29
C GLU A 82 -7.38 5.55 -22.17
N SER A 83 -7.00 4.27 -22.26
CA SER A 83 -7.73 3.28 -23.04
C SER A 83 -9.17 3.10 -22.53
N GLY A 84 -9.34 3.03 -21.21
CA GLY A 84 -10.65 2.83 -20.60
C GLY A 84 -11.58 4.05 -20.78
N LEU A 85 -11.07 5.27 -20.69
CA LEU A 85 -11.84 6.50 -20.95
C LEU A 85 -12.23 6.61 -22.43
N ALA A 86 -11.34 6.24 -23.35
CA ALA A 86 -11.65 6.19 -24.78
C ALA A 86 -12.76 5.17 -25.09
N GLU A 87 -12.68 3.97 -24.51
CA GLU A 87 -13.73 2.95 -24.62
C GLU A 87 -15.07 3.46 -24.06
N LEU A 88 -15.02 4.11 -22.90
CA LEU A 88 -16.20 4.68 -22.24
C LEU A 88 -16.88 5.76 -23.11
N GLN A 89 -16.11 6.65 -23.75
CA GLN A 89 -16.63 7.69 -24.63
C GLN A 89 -17.29 7.11 -25.89
N ALA A 90 -16.67 6.09 -26.49
CA ALA A 90 -17.20 5.41 -27.67
C ALA A 90 -18.43 4.54 -27.36
N ALA A 91 -18.64 4.16 -26.11
CA ALA A 91 -19.69 3.24 -25.71
C ALA A 91 -21.10 3.85 -25.75
N THR A 92 -22.07 2.98 -26.05
CA THR A 92 -23.49 3.30 -25.90
C THR A 92 -23.85 3.52 -24.43
N PRO A 93 -24.89 4.32 -24.11
CA PRO A 93 -25.30 4.57 -22.71
C PRO A 93 -25.50 3.29 -21.88
N ALA A 94 -26.04 2.23 -22.50
CA ALA A 94 -26.27 0.95 -21.84
C ALA A 94 -24.98 0.22 -21.41
N LYS A 95 -23.85 0.47 -22.06
CA LYS A 95 -22.56 -0.19 -21.77
C LYS A 95 -21.66 0.60 -20.83
N ARG A 96 -21.85 1.93 -20.73
CA ARG A 96 -20.97 2.84 -19.98
C ARG A 96 -20.83 2.45 -18.52
N LYS A 97 -21.92 2.05 -17.87
CA LYS A 97 -21.89 1.58 -16.47
C LYS A 97 -20.93 0.40 -16.29
N ALA A 98 -21.04 -0.62 -17.13
CA ALA A 98 -20.19 -1.81 -17.04
C ALA A 98 -18.71 -1.49 -17.30
N ILE A 99 -18.43 -0.64 -18.29
CA ILE A 99 -17.07 -0.20 -18.61
C ILE A 99 -16.48 0.60 -17.45
N ALA A 100 -17.23 1.53 -16.86
CA ALA A 100 -16.77 2.32 -15.73
C ALA A 100 -16.48 1.45 -14.49
N THR A 101 -17.33 0.45 -14.20
CA THR A 101 -17.09 -0.52 -13.12
C THR A 101 -15.82 -1.32 -13.36
N LYS A 102 -15.65 -1.88 -14.56
CA LYS A 102 -14.44 -2.62 -14.93
C LYS A 102 -13.19 -1.74 -14.78
N LEU A 103 -13.23 -0.50 -15.27
CA LEU A 103 -12.10 0.41 -15.19
C LEU A 103 -11.74 0.78 -13.75
N LEU A 104 -12.74 0.90 -12.85
CA LEU A 104 -12.49 1.08 -11.41
C LEU A 104 -11.75 -0.11 -10.80
N GLU A 105 -12.09 -1.33 -11.20
CA GLU A 105 -11.42 -2.56 -10.74
C GLU A 105 -9.96 -2.61 -11.22
N GLU A 106 -9.71 -2.31 -12.49
CA GLU A 106 -8.35 -2.28 -13.07
C GLU A 106 -7.47 -1.17 -12.47
N LEU A 107 -8.09 -0.10 -11.98
CA LEU A 107 -7.40 1.03 -11.36
C LEU A 107 -7.33 0.93 -9.83
N GLN A 108 -7.73 -0.16 -9.18
CA GLN A 108 -7.66 -0.28 -7.72
C GLN A 108 -6.23 -0.03 -7.20
N PRO A 109 -6.06 0.55 -5.99
CA PRO A 109 -4.76 0.58 -5.34
C PRO A 109 -4.16 -0.84 -5.33
N GLN A 110 -2.91 -0.99 -5.74
CA GLN A 110 -2.21 -2.27 -5.62
C GLN A 110 -1.98 -2.48 -4.13
N MET A 111 -2.99 -2.99 -3.44
CA MET A 111 -2.73 -3.75 -2.24
C MET A 111 -1.97 -4.95 -2.77
N HIS A 112 -0.65 -4.97 -2.62
CA HIS A 112 0.10 -6.21 -2.73
C HIS A 112 -0.63 -7.19 -1.81
N ALA A 113 -1.42 -8.09 -2.40
CA ALA A 113 -1.73 -9.35 -1.77
C ALA A 113 -0.35 -9.96 -1.56
N GLY A 114 0.14 -9.83 -0.32
CA GLY A 114 1.42 -10.38 0.08
C GLY A 114 1.44 -11.81 -0.40
N GLU A 115 2.38 -12.09 -1.30
CA GLU A 115 2.84 -13.44 -1.53
C GLU A 115 3.05 -14.05 -0.14
N PRO A 116 2.31 -15.12 0.23
CA PRO A 116 2.53 -15.72 1.54
C PRO A 116 4.00 -16.12 1.55
N ALA A 117 4.76 -15.48 2.45
CA ALA A 117 6.10 -15.88 2.76
C ALA A 117 6.04 -17.39 2.93
N THR A 118 6.67 -18.09 1.98
CA THR A 118 6.97 -19.50 2.16
C THR A 118 7.94 -19.49 3.32
N GLU A 119 7.41 -19.62 4.54
CA GLU A 119 8.16 -20.06 5.71
C GLU A 119 8.61 -21.48 5.37
N GLU A 120 9.68 -21.54 4.57
CA GLU A 120 10.57 -22.66 4.47
C GLU A 120 11.11 -22.85 5.89
N SER A 121 10.42 -23.72 6.65
CA SER A 121 10.86 -24.20 7.95
C SER A 121 12.19 -24.91 7.71
N PRO A 122 13.33 -24.41 8.21
CA PRO A 122 14.55 -25.17 8.11
C PRO A 122 14.43 -26.34 9.08
N ASP A 123 14.62 -27.51 8.51
CA ASP A 123 14.57 -28.82 9.12
C ASP A 123 15.19 -28.84 10.52
N ALA A 124 14.41 -29.39 11.45
CA ALA A 124 14.92 -29.91 12.69
C ALA A 124 15.66 -31.21 12.39
N ASP A 125 16.99 -31.17 12.23
CA ASP A 125 17.85 -32.36 12.37
C ASP A 125 19.34 -31.97 12.51
N ALA A 126 20.03 -32.74 13.37
CA ALA A 126 21.45 -32.72 13.75
C ALA A 126 21.82 -31.71 14.88
N GLU A 127 22.23 -32.12 16.08
CA GLU A 127 22.72 -33.40 16.62
C GLU A 127 22.35 -33.57 18.11
#